data_AF-A0A952TZS8-F1
#
_entry.id   AF-A0A952TZS8-F1
#
_cell.length_a   1.000
_cell.length_b   1.000
_cell.length_c   1.000
_cell.angle_alpha   90.00
_cell.angle_beta   90.00
_cell.angle_gamma   90.00
#
_symmetry.space_group_name_H-M   'P 1'
#
loop_
_entity.id
_entity.type
_entity.pdbx_description
1 polymer ?
#
loop_
_entity_poly.entity_id
_entity_poly.type
_entity_poly.pdbx_seq_one_letter_code
_entity_poly.pdbx_strand_id
1 'polypeptide(L)'
;MQKQKIAGCISPRTTRIIFGASLLSFSCCFATTVANLHSADAAPANKNSVAKNTVKKPASGPVKTEAQAINIVSARPEVKQFVANIKKSGRKGSSSHIEFDRKENGEFVIHVYEYVPDDEESGHTATMNWYHVNAKTGKVTTEF
;
A
#
# COMPACT_ATOMS: atom_id res chain seq x y z
N MET A 1 49.38 16.79 -46.71
CA MET A 1 48.04 16.68 -47.34
C MET A 1 47.47 15.36 -46.83
N GLN A 2 46.33 15.19 -46.16
CA GLN A 2 45.08 15.93 -45.97
C GLN A 2 44.62 15.81 -44.50
N LYS A 3 43.70 16.69 -44.13
CA LYS A 3 43.16 16.95 -42.78
C LYS A 3 41.79 16.27 -42.59
N GLN A 4 41.48 15.95 -41.33
CA GLN A 4 40.14 16.09 -40.68
C GLN A 4 39.03 15.13 -41.15
N LYS A 5 37.98 14.78 -40.39
CA LYS A 5 37.35 15.38 -39.20
C LYS A 5 36.43 14.35 -38.52
N ILE A 6 36.50 14.31 -37.21
CA ILE A 6 35.55 13.72 -36.25
C ILE A 6 34.18 14.39 -36.40
N ALA A 7 33.13 13.60 -36.65
CA ALA A 7 31.74 14.07 -36.66
C ALA A 7 31.08 13.72 -35.31
N GLY A 8 31.07 14.68 -34.40
CA GLY A 8 30.21 14.68 -33.22
C GLY A 8 28.89 15.36 -33.56
N CYS A 9 27.78 14.62 -33.59
CA CYS A 9 26.44 15.18 -33.67
C CYS A 9 25.97 15.55 -32.26
N ILE A 10 26.19 16.81 -31.88
CA ILE A 10 25.61 17.43 -30.69
C ILE A 10 24.21 17.91 -31.06
N SER A 11 23.19 17.29 -30.46
CA SER A 11 21.79 17.68 -30.58
C SER A 11 21.52 18.97 -29.79
N PRO A 12 20.94 20.03 -30.38
CA PRO A 12 20.51 21.19 -29.62
C PRO A 12 19.15 20.95 -28.95
N ARG A 13 19.22 20.98 -27.61
CA ARG A 13 18.15 20.95 -26.63
C ARG A 13 17.30 22.22 -26.74
N THR A 14 16.16 22.16 -27.43
CA THR A 14 15.16 23.24 -27.45
C THR A 14 14.21 23.06 -26.27
N THR A 15 14.44 23.80 -25.19
CA THR A 15 13.50 23.93 -24.07
C THR A 15 13.29 25.41 -23.78
N ARG A 16 12.20 25.98 -24.29
CA ARG A 16 11.63 27.23 -23.79
C ARG A 16 10.21 26.92 -23.33
N ILE A 17 10.08 26.63 -22.04
CA ILE A 17 8.79 26.54 -21.36
C ILE A 17 8.45 27.96 -20.90
N ILE A 18 7.37 28.51 -21.44
CA ILE A 18 6.79 29.78 -21.03
C ILE A 18 5.89 29.47 -19.84
N PHE A 19 6.35 29.74 -18.62
CA PHE A 19 5.49 29.81 -17.44
C PHE A 19 5.03 31.25 -17.26
N GLY A 20 3.84 31.56 -17.78
CA GLY A 20 3.09 32.77 -17.46
C GLY A 20 1.92 32.40 -16.57
N ALA A 21 2.01 32.72 -15.28
CA ALA A 21 0.87 32.74 -14.38
C ALA A 21 1.20 33.68 -13.21
N SER A 22 0.96 34.97 -13.42
CA SER A 22 1.06 36.00 -12.39
C SER A 22 -0.34 36.45 -11.97
N LEU A 23 -0.62 36.22 -10.69
CA LEU A 23 -1.51 36.92 -9.77
C LEU A 23 -2.76 37.63 -10.33
N LEU A 24 -3.92 37.08 -9.98
CA LEU A 24 -5.11 37.87 -9.68
C LEU A 24 -5.52 37.61 -8.23
N SER A 25 -5.23 38.60 -7.41
CA SER A 25 -5.70 38.78 -6.05
C SER A 25 -7.22 39.02 -6.08
N PHE A 26 -7.99 38.13 -5.47
CA PHE A 26 -9.38 38.42 -5.11
C PHE A 26 -9.51 38.51 -3.59
N SER A 27 -9.44 39.76 -3.15
CA SER A 27 -9.97 40.24 -1.88
C SER A 27 -11.48 39.96 -1.82
N CYS A 28 -11.95 39.30 -0.77
CA CYS A 28 -13.22 39.69 -0.16
C CYS A 28 -13.24 39.27 1.31
N CYS A 29 -13.31 40.28 2.16
CA CYS A 29 -13.54 40.18 3.58
C CYS A 29 -14.94 39.60 3.83
N PHE A 30 -15.07 38.62 4.73
CA PHE A 30 -16.30 38.49 5.52
C PHE A 30 -15.95 38.43 6.99
N ALA A 31 -16.33 39.51 7.66
CA ALA A 31 -16.22 39.74 9.08
C ALA A 31 -17.34 39.01 9.84
N THR A 32 -16.93 38.34 10.91
CA THR A 32 -17.43 38.49 12.29
C THR A 32 -18.92 38.22 12.61
N THR A 33 -19.11 37.08 13.30
CA THR A 33 -19.86 36.88 14.57
C THR A 33 -21.38 37.13 14.62
N VAL A 34 -22.10 36.07 15.01
CA VAL A 34 -23.09 36.16 16.12
C VAL A 34 -22.99 34.93 17.02
N ALA A 35 -22.85 35.20 18.32
CA ALA A 35 -22.98 34.23 19.40
C ALA A 35 -24.46 33.87 19.62
N ASN A 36 -24.75 32.64 20.01
CA ASN A 36 -26.04 32.32 20.63
C ASN A 36 -25.80 31.42 21.84
N LEU A 37 -25.84 32.04 23.02
CA LEU A 37 -26.07 31.35 24.29
C LEU A 37 -27.59 31.17 24.43
N HIS A 38 -28.03 29.93 24.65
CA HIS A 38 -29.22 29.65 25.46
C HIS A 38 -28.92 28.45 26.34
N SER A 39 -29.17 28.63 27.63
CA SER A 39 -28.92 27.70 28.72
C SER A 39 -30.02 26.66 28.86
N ALA A 40 -29.59 25.50 29.36
CA ALA A 40 -30.29 24.53 30.21
C ALA A 40 -31.51 23.76 29.65
N ASP A 41 -31.37 22.44 29.50
CA ASP A 41 -32.09 21.50 30.37
C ASP A 41 -31.49 20.06 30.32
N ALA A 42 -31.56 19.39 31.48
CA ALA A 42 -31.43 17.95 31.81
C ALA A 42 -30.52 16.96 31.02
N ALA A 43 -29.66 16.26 31.77
CA ALA A 43 -28.92 15.04 31.42
C ALA A 43 -29.82 13.77 31.42
N PRO A 44 -29.33 12.53 31.18
CA PRO A 44 -28.13 12.03 30.48
C PRO A 44 -28.48 10.97 29.41
N ALA A 45 -27.44 10.36 28.81
CA ALA A 45 -27.45 9.19 27.93
C ALA A 45 -27.63 9.45 26.43
N ASN A 46 -26.51 9.70 25.75
CA ASN A 46 -26.38 9.34 24.36
C ASN A 46 -25.12 8.50 24.16
N LYS A 47 -25.35 7.35 23.54
CA LYS A 47 -24.41 6.26 23.33
C LYS A 47 -23.32 6.81 22.41
N ASN A 48 -22.05 6.67 22.81
CA ASN A 48 -20.92 6.75 21.90
C ASN A 48 -21.08 5.62 20.87
N SER A 49 -21.87 5.87 19.83
CA SER A 49 -21.86 5.18 18.56
C SER A 49 -20.55 5.56 17.88
N VAL A 50 -19.48 4.91 18.31
CA VAL A 50 -18.23 4.84 17.56
C VAL A 50 -18.62 4.38 16.17
N ALA A 51 -18.47 5.31 15.23
CA ALA A 51 -18.73 5.12 13.82
C ALA A 51 -18.17 3.76 13.40
N LYS A 52 -19.11 2.91 13.00
CA LYS A 52 -18.89 1.61 12.40
C LYS A 52 -18.11 1.84 11.10
N ASN A 53 -16.78 1.92 11.22
CA ASN A 53 -15.88 1.92 10.09
C ASN A 53 -16.04 0.53 9.45
N THR A 54 -16.87 0.47 8.41
CA THR A 54 -17.12 -0.73 7.63
C THR A 54 -15.84 -1.12 6.92
N VAL A 55 -14.99 -1.87 7.61
CA VAL A 55 -14.12 -2.85 6.98
C VAL A 55 -15.08 -3.79 6.25
N LYS A 56 -15.17 -3.64 4.93
CA LYS A 56 -15.80 -4.64 4.06
C LYS A 56 -15.09 -5.97 4.36
N LYS A 57 -15.75 -6.83 5.14
CA LYS A 57 -15.37 -8.22 5.36
C LYS A 57 -15.12 -8.84 3.98
N PRO A 58 -13.92 -9.33 3.66
CA PRO A 58 -13.73 -10.08 2.42
C PRO A 58 -14.72 -11.24 2.44
N ALA A 59 -15.48 -11.38 1.35
CA ALA A 59 -16.58 -12.32 1.25
C ALA A 59 -16.10 -13.73 1.65
N SER A 60 -16.59 -14.20 2.80
CA SER A 60 -16.30 -15.52 3.35
C SER A 60 -17.07 -16.57 2.56
N GLY A 61 -16.53 -16.95 1.41
CA GLY A 61 -16.96 -18.07 0.59
C GLY A 61 -15.92 -19.19 0.60
N PRO A 62 -16.27 -20.37 0.08
CA PRO A 62 -15.31 -21.47 -0.06
C PRO A 62 -14.17 -21.05 -1.00
N VAL A 63 -12.93 -21.16 -0.51
CA VAL A 63 -11.69 -20.93 -1.24
C VAL A 63 -11.29 -22.25 -1.88
N LYS A 64 -11.27 -22.30 -3.21
CA LYS A 64 -11.02 -23.55 -3.96
C LYS A 64 -9.64 -23.62 -4.58
N THR A 65 -8.99 -22.47 -4.77
CA THR A 65 -7.72 -22.38 -5.49
C THR A 65 -6.66 -21.64 -4.68
N GLU A 66 -5.40 -21.96 -4.95
CA GLU A 66 -4.22 -21.31 -4.35
C GLU A 66 -4.21 -19.81 -4.67
N ALA A 67 -4.51 -19.45 -5.92
CA ALA A 67 -4.61 -18.05 -6.36
C ALA A 67 -5.66 -17.26 -5.55
N GLN A 68 -6.79 -17.87 -5.19
CA GLN A 68 -7.77 -17.22 -4.32
C GLN A 68 -7.22 -16.99 -2.91
N ALA A 69 -6.51 -17.97 -2.35
CA ALA A 69 -5.88 -17.84 -1.03
C ALA A 69 -4.80 -16.72 -1.03
N ILE A 70 -3.94 -16.69 -2.06
CA ILE A 70 -2.95 -15.63 -2.26
C ILE A 70 -3.61 -14.26 -2.37
N ASN A 71 -4.70 -14.13 -3.13
CA ASN A 71 -5.44 -12.88 -3.27
C ASN A 71 -6.07 -12.41 -1.95
N ILE A 72 -6.58 -13.34 -1.14
CA ILE A 72 -7.14 -13.02 0.18
C ILE A 72 -6.04 -12.49 1.10
N VAL A 73 -4.86 -13.13 1.11
CA VAL A 73 -3.73 -12.73 1.96
C VAL A 73 -3.11 -11.42 1.47
N SER A 74 -2.89 -11.26 0.17
CA SER A 74 -2.33 -10.03 -0.42
C SER A 74 -3.26 -8.81 -0.27
N ALA A 75 -4.56 -9.03 -0.10
CA ALA A 75 -5.51 -7.95 0.14
C ALA A 75 -5.40 -7.34 1.56
N ARG A 76 -4.77 -8.05 2.51
CA ARG A 76 -4.70 -7.64 3.91
C ARG A 76 -3.81 -6.39 4.10
N PRO A 77 -4.22 -5.45 4.97
CA PRO A 77 -3.50 -4.19 5.14
C PRO A 77 -2.05 -4.38 5.61
N GLU A 78 -1.80 -5.31 6.51
CA GLU A 78 -0.46 -5.62 7.02
C GLU A 78 0.47 -6.15 5.92
N VAL A 79 -0.03 -7.02 5.03
CA VAL A 79 0.74 -7.54 3.89
C VAL A 79 1.02 -6.44 2.88
N LYS A 80 0.02 -5.59 2.59
CA LYS A 80 0.22 -4.41 1.72
C LYS A 80 1.25 -3.44 2.27
N GLN A 81 1.22 -3.20 3.58
CA GLN A 81 2.20 -2.35 4.25
C GLN A 81 3.60 -2.96 4.17
N PHE A 82 3.74 -4.26 4.43
CA PHE A 82 5.01 -4.98 4.28
C PHE A 82 5.58 -4.84 2.86
N VAL A 83 4.79 -5.16 1.84
CA VAL A 83 5.19 -5.01 0.42
C VAL A 83 5.56 -3.55 0.09
N ALA A 84 4.81 -2.58 0.62
CA ALA A 84 5.10 -1.17 0.41
C ALA A 84 6.40 -0.74 1.10
N ASN A 85 6.69 -1.25 2.29
CA ASN A 85 7.91 -0.92 3.03
C ASN A 85 9.16 -1.45 2.33
N ILE A 86 9.11 -2.66 1.78
CA ILE A 86 10.21 -3.24 0.98
C ILE A 86 10.48 -2.37 -0.24
N LYS A 87 9.43 -2.00 -0.99
CA LYS A 87 9.57 -1.09 -2.14
C LYS A 87 10.12 0.28 -1.77
N LYS A 88 9.72 0.82 -0.61
CA LYS A 88 10.19 2.12 -0.11
C LYS A 88 11.63 2.08 0.41
N SER A 89 12.10 0.93 0.89
CA SER A 89 13.46 0.78 1.40
C SER A 89 14.52 1.12 0.34
N GLY A 90 14.20 0.90 -0.94
CA GLY A 90 15.13 1.12 -2.04
C GLY A 90 16.32 0.16 -2.03
N ARG A 91 16.30 -0.90 -1.21
CA ARG A 91 17.37 -1.91 -1.19
C ARG A 91 17.41 -2.62 -2.53
N LYS A 92 18.53 -2.48 -3.24
CA LYS A 92 18.71 -3.07 -4.57
C LYS A 92 18.67 -4.59 -4.46
N GLY A 93 17.84 -5.22 -5.30
CA GLY A 93 17.69 -6.68 -5.36
C GLY A 93 16.76 -7.27 -4.29
N SER A 94 16.31 -6.50 -3.30
CA SER A 94 15.25 -6.96 -2.38
C SER A 94 13.91 -7.11 -3.10
N SER A 95 13.19 -8.18 -2.80
CA SER A 95 11.85 -8.44 -3.33
C SER A 95 10.91 -9.04 -2.28
N SER A 96 9.65 -8.64 -2.33
CA SER A 96 8.59 -9.22 -1.49
C SER A 96 7.90 -10.38 -2.23
N HIS A 97 7.66 -11.48 -1.54
CA HIS A 97 7.05 -12.69 -2.06
C HIS A 97 5.79 -13.06 -1.28
N ILE A 98 4.76 -13.51 -2.00
CA ILE A 98 3.50 -14.04 -1.43
C ILE A 98 3.21 -15.33 -2.19
N GLU A 99 3.49 -16.47 -1.57
CA GLU A 99 3.55 -17.75 -2.27
C GLU A 99 2.73 -18.81 -1.53
N PHE A 100 2.14 -19.73 -2.28
CA PHE A 100 1.54 -20.92 -1.68
C PHE A 100 2.66 -21.87 -1.28
N ASP A 101 2.65 -22.31 -0.02
CA ASP A 101 3.65 -23.25 0.48
C ASP A 101 3.08 -24.66 0.50
N ARG A 102 1.98 -24.87 1.23
CA ARG A 102 1.36 -26.19 1.36
C ARG A 102 -0.12 -26.12 1.67
N LYS A 103 -0.80 -27.26 1.49
CA LYS A 103 -2.18 -27.45 1.92
C LYS A 103 -2.20 -28.44 3.08
N GLU A 104 -2.74 -28.02 4.21
CA GLU A 104 -2.71 -28.78 5.45
C GLU A 104 -4.04 -28.61 6.20
N ASN A 105 -4.60 -29.71 6.73
CA ASN A 105 -5.84 -29.69 7.54
C ASN A 105 -7.05 -28.97 6.88
N GLY A 106 -7.11 -28.96 5.55
CA GLY A 106 -8.17 -28.27 4.81
C GLY A 106 -7.98 -26.75 4.72
N GLU A 107 -6.75 -26.27 4.94
CA GLU A 107 -6.34 -24.87 4.85
C GLU A 107 -5.22 -24.72 3.82
N PHE A 108 -5.19 -23.57 3.15
CA PHE A 108 -4.07 -23.18 2.29
C PHE A 108 -3.10 -22.35 3.14
N VAL A 109 -1.86 -22.79 3.23
CA VAL A 109 -0.79 -22.08 3.93
C VAL A 109 -0.05 -21.21 2.92
N ILE A 110 -0.04 -19.89 3.17
CA ILE A 110 0.57 -18.89 2.30
C ILE A 110 1.77 -18.26 3.01
N HIS A 111 2.93 -18.29 2.38
CA HIS A 111 4.16 -17.64 2.82
C HIS A 111 4.12 -16.18 2.45
N VAL A 112 4.42 -15.30 3.39
CA VAL A 112 4.80 -13.93 3.07
C VAL A 112 6.20 -13.69 3.60
N TYR A 113 7.12 -13.36 2.70
CA TYR A 113 8.52 -13.14 3.04
C TYR A 113 9.17 -12.09 2.13
N GLU A 114 10.32 -11.59 2.56
CA GLU A 114 11.23 -10.81 1.74
C GLU A 114 12.42 -11.70 1.36
N TYR A 115 12.85 -11.63 0.11
CA TYR A 115 14.19 -12.06 -0.29
C TYR A 115 15.13 -10.86 -0.18
N VAL A 116 16.23 -11.03 0.54
CA VAL A 116 17.23 -10.00 0.81
C VAL A 116 18.56 -10.49 0.23
N PRO A 117 19.14 -9.81 -0.77
CA PRO A 117 20.45 -10.16 -1.27
C PRO A 117 21.52 -9.78 -0.24
N ASP A 118 22.48 -10.68 -0.06
CA ASP A 118 23.69 -10.46 0.76
C ASP A 118 24.87 -10.06 -0.14
N ASP A 119 24.99 -10.67 -1.32
CA ASP A 119 25.94 -10.33 -2.37
C ASP A 119 25.31 -10.51 -3.77
N GLU A 120 26.12 -10.58 -4.83
CA GLU A 120 25.63 -10.71 -6.21
C GLU A 120 25.07 -12.10 -6.55
N GLU A 121 25.44 -13.13 -5.80
CA GLU A 121 25.11 -14.54 -6.05
C GLU A 121 24.31 -15.19 -4.90
N SER A 122 24.27 -14.55 -3.73
CA SER A 122 23.69 -15.08 -2.52
C SER A 122 22.73 -14.11 -1.82
N GLY A 123 21.84 -14.68 -1.02
CA GLY A 123 20.91 -13.95 -0.19
C GLY A 123 20.14 -14.86 0.74
N HIS A 124 19.35 -14.27 1.61
CA HIS A 124 18.51 -14.97 2.57
C HIS A 124 17.05 -14.53 2.45
N THR A 125 16.16 -15.32 3.06
CA THR A 125 14.76 -14.97 3.18
C THR A 125 14.44 -14.53 4.60
N ALA A 126 13.71 -13.44 4.73
CA ALA A 126 13.16 -12.95 5.99
C ALA A 126 11.65 -13.16 5.99
N THR A 127 11.17 -14.12 6.77
CA THR A 127 9.74 -14.44 6.84
C THR A 127 9.00 -13.34 7.60
N MET A 128 7.96 -12.79 6.98
CA MET A 128 7.02 -11.91 7.66
C MET A 128 6.03 -12.74 8.48
N ASN A 129 5.36 -13.70 7.83
CA ASN A 129 4.41 -14.60 8.49
C ASN A 129 4.01 -15.78 7.57
N TRP A 130 3.36 -16.76 8.18
CA TRP A 130 2.57 -17.80 7.53
C TRP A 130 1.09 -17.54 7.75
N TYR A 131 0.31 -17.54 6.67
CA TYR A 131 -1.13 -17.33 6.73
C TYR A 131 -1.89 -18.60 6.39
N HIS A 132 -2.73 -19.04 7.31
CA HIS A 132 -3.63 -20.17 7.13
C HIS A 132 -4.98 -19.67 6.62
N VAL A 133 -5.33 -20.04 5.39
CA VAL A 133 -6.62 -19.69 4.78
C VAL A 133 -7.50 -20.93 4.77
N ASN A 134 -8.54 -20.91 5.61
CA ASN A 134 -9.48 -22.01 5.71
C ASN A 134 -10.25 -22.20 4.39
N ALA A 135 -10.14 -23.37 3.74
CA ALA A 135 -10.71 -23.58 2.42
C ALA A 135 -12.25 -23.52 2.39
N LYS A 136 -12.92 -23.79 3.52
CA LYS A 136 -14.39 -23.80 3.58
C LYS A 136 -14.97 -22.41 3.83
N THR A 137 -14.31 -21.63 4.68
CA THR A 137 -14.85 -20.37 5.21
C THR A 137 -14.13 -19.13 4.68
N GLY A 138 -12.92 -19.28 4.13
CA GLY A 138 -12.05 -18.16 3.77
C GLY A 138 -11.51 -17.39 4.98
N LYS A 139 -11.70 -17.88 6.21
CA LYS A 139 -11.11 -17.29 7.41
C LYS A 139 -9.60 -17.41 7.35
N VAL A 140 -8.91 -16.34 7.71
CA VAL A 140 -7.44 -16.28 7.75
C VAL A 140 -6.96 -16.22 9.20
N THR A 141 -5.96 -17.01 9.53
CA THR A 141 -5.18 -16.93 10.79
C THR A 141 -3.70 -16.84 10.48
N THR A 142 -2.91 -16.33 11.43
CA THR A 142 -1.46 -16.20 11.32
C THR A 142 -0.77 -17.19 12.24
N GLU A 143 0.43 -17.62 11.89
CA GLU A 143 1.26 -18.51 12.72
C GLU A 143 2.15 -17.71 13.70
N PHE A 144 2.69 -16.58 13.25
CA PHE A 144 3.55 -15.67 14.04
C PHE A 144 2.85 -14.36 14.42
#